data_AF-A0A6M8B3Y7-F1
#
_entry.id   AF-A0A6M8B3Y7-F1
#
_cell.length_a   1.000
_cell.length_b   1.000
_cell.length_c   1.000
_cell.angle_alpha   90.00
_cell.angle_beta   90.00
_cell.angle_gamma   90.00
#
_symmetry.space_group_name_H-M   'P 1'
#
loop_
_entity.id
_entity.type
_entity.pdbx_description
1 polymer ?
#
loop_
_entity_poly.entity_id
_entity_poly.type
_entity_poly.pdbx_seq_one_letter_code
_entity_poly.pdbx_strand_id
1 'polypeptide(L)'
;MPEQLDQPLDPGRGRRLRGLRPRRSSRSDAFGRFAEATARFMGSPRFVLYMTVFVIAWIVANIALASASKAWDPYPFILLNLAFSTQASYSAPLILLAQNRQDDRDRVTAEQDRQRAERNLEDTEYLTREIAALRLAMNDVATRDFVRGELRDMLSEILAEERAIREEISELGDGEHAEGDEAPVLAETPSPAHEA
;
A
#
# COMPACT_ATOMS: atom_id res chain seq x y z
N MET A 1 -16.78 -42.11 17.83
CA MET A 1 -16.93 -41.19 16.70
C MET A 1 -17.88 -40.06 17.12
N PRO A 2 -17.38 -38.98 17.74
CA PRO A 2 -18.11 -37.72 17.90
C PRO A 2 -17.97 -36.86 16.62
N GLU A 3 -18.58 -35.67 16.61
CA GLU A 3 -18.47 -34.59 15.59
C GLU A 3 -19.51 -34.61 14.43
N GLN A 4 -20.78 -34.39 14.79
CA GLN A 4 -21.78 -33.77 13.90
C GLN A 4 -22.19 -32.42 14.49
N LEU A 5 -21.29 -31.44 14.45
CA LEU A 5 -21.55 -30.04 14.76
C LEU A 5 -20.69 -29.16 13.84
N ASP A 6 -21.20 -28.84 12.66
CA ASP A 6 -20.96 -27.55 11.98
C ASP A 6 -21.58 -27.58 10.59
N GLN A 7 -22.87 -27.32 10.53
CA GLN A 7 -23.55 -26.99 9.28
C GLN A 7 -23.92 -25.51 9.36
N PRO A 8 -23.20 -24.60 8.68
CA PRO A 8 -23.58 -23.20 8.68
C PRO A 8 -24.93 -23.04 7.97
N LEU A 9 -25.87 -22.44 8.69
CA LEU A 9 -27.19 -22.04 8.22
C LEU A 9 -27.04 -21.03 7.08
N ASP A 10 -27.54 -21.41 5.90
CA ASP A 10 -27.64 -20.60 4.70
C ASP A 10 -28.71 -19.51 4.91
N PRO A 11 -28.38 -18.21 5.11
CA PRO A 11 -29.38 -17.18 5.21
C PRO A 11 -29.73 -16.74 3.79
N GLY A 12 -30.78 -17.36 3.26
CA GLY A 12 -31.84 -16.65 2.54
C GLY A 12 -31.39 -15.78 1.36
N ARG A 13 -31.56 -16.33 0.16
CA ARG A 13 -31.77 -15.60 -1.10
C ARG A 13 -32.85 -14.51 -0.96
N GLY A 14 -32.49 -13.35 -0.44
CA GLY A 14 -33.23 -12.10 -0.51
C GLY A 14 -32.95 -11.37 -1.82
N ARG A 15 -33.09 -12.06 -2.96
CA ARG A 15 -33.02 -11.41 -4.28
C ARG A 15 -34.41 -10.95 -4.63
N ARG A 16 -34.51 -9.66 -4.97
CA ARG A 16 -35.65 -8.91 -5.54
C ARG A 16 -36.42 -8.11 -4.51
N LEU A 17 -35.98 -6.86 -4.33
CA LEU A 17 -36.81 -5.65 -4.37
C LEU A 17 -35.85 -4.44 -4.44
N ARG A 18 -35.08 -4.35 -5.53
CA ARG A 18 -34.39 -3.11 -5.89
C ARG A 18 -35.44 -2.19 -6.52
N GLY A 19 -36.29 -1.65 -5.65
CA GLY A 19 -37.33 -0.70 -5.99
C GLY A 19 -36.76 0.49 -6.75
N LEU A 20 -37.47 0.81 -7.83
CA LEU A 20 -37.39 1.98 -8.69
C LEU A 20 -36.61 3.17 -8.09
N ARG A 21 -35.31 3.26 -8.39
CA ARG A 21 -34.66 4.57 -8.41
C ARG A 21 -35.11 5.26 -9.70
N PRO A 22 -35.82 6.40 -9.63
CA PRO A 22 -36.22 7.11 -10.83
C PRO A 22 -34.94 7.52 -11.59
N ARG A 23 -34.83 7.08 -12.85
CA ARG A 23 -33.78 7.54 -13.78
C ARG A 23 -34.02 9.02 -14.10
N ARG A 24 -33.67 9.93 -13.18
CA ARG A 24 -33.49 11.36 -13.46
C ARG A 24 -32.18 11.65 -14.21
N SER A 25 -31.58 10.65 -14.85
CA SER A 25 -30.23 10.72 -15.43
C SER A 25 -30.16 11.34 -16.83
N SER A 26 -31.28 11.60 -17.51
CA SER A 26 -31.22 12.13 -18.88
C SER A 26 -30.99 13.65 -18.95
N ARG A 27 -31.46 14.41 -17.94
CA ARG A 27 -31.23 15.87 -17.88
C ARG A 27 -29.86 16.18 -17.27
N SER A 28 -29.39 15.39 -16.30
CA SER A 28 -28.10 15.61 -15.67
C SER A 28 -26.90 15.40 -16.62
N ASP A 29 -27.00 14.50 -17.60
CA ASP A 29 -25.89 14.24 -18.53
C ASP A 29 -25.70 15.34 -19.58
N ALA A 30 -26.79 15.83 -20.18
CA ALA A 30 -26.71 16.91 -21.17
C ALA A 30 -26.22 18.23 -20.55
N PHE A 31 -26.78 18.60 -19.39
CA PHE A 31 -26.35 19.78 -18.64
C PHE A 31 -24.95 19.61 -18.04
N GLY A 32 -24.55 18.38 -17.67
CA GLY A 32 -23.20 18.09 -17.19
C GLY A 32 -22.13 18.32 -18.25
N ARG A 33 -22.35 17.82 -19.47
CA ARG A 33 -21.43 18.07 -20.60
C ARG A 33 -21.38 19.54 -21.00
N PHE A 34 -22.52 20.23 -21.00
CA PHE A 34 -22.58 21.66 -21.28
C PHE A 34 -21.83 22.48 -20.19
N ALA A 35 -22.05 22.18 -18.92
CA ALA A 35 -21.34 22.84 -17.82
C ALA A 35 -19.83 22.60 -17.88
N GLU A 36 -19.39 21.38 -18.24
CA GLU A 36 -17.96 21.07 -18.38
C GLU A 36 -17.31 21.79 -19.57
N ALA A 37 -18.04 21.93 -20.69
CA ALA A 37 -17.60 22.73 -21.83
C ALA A 37 -17.54 24.23 -21.48
N THR A 38 -18.57 24.75 -20.82
CA THR A 38 -18.63 26.15 -20.36
C THR A 38 -17.54 26.45 -19.33
N ALA A 39 -17.28 25.54 -18.39
CA ALA A 39 -16.21 25.71 -17.40
C ALA A 39 -14.82 25.75 -18.06
N ARG A 40 -14.55 24.87 -19.02
CA ARG A 40 -13.31 24.91 -19.82
C ARG A 40 -13.20 26.19 -20.65
N PHE A 41 -14.33 26.70 -21.15
CA PHE A 41 -14.38 27.92 -21.95
C PHE A 41 -14.14 29.17 -21.10
N MET A 42 -14.83 29.31 -19.96
CA MET A 42 -14.73 30.46 -19.04
C MET A 42 -13.37 30.52 -18.32
N GLY A 43 -12.73 29.38 -18.06
CA GLY A 43 -11.39 29.33 -17.47
C GLY A 43 -10.24 29.58 -18.45
N SER A 44 -10.52 29.74 -19.75
CA SER A 44 -9.47 29.96 -20.76
C SER A 44 -9.11 31.45 -20.89
N PRO A 45 -7.83 31.83 -20.89
CA PRO A 45 -7.40 33.21 -21.16
C PRO A 45 -7.87 33.74 -22.52
N ARG A 46 -8.16 32.84 -23.47
CA ARG A 46 -8.67 33.19 -24.80
C ARG A 46 -10.09 33.77 -24.76
N PHE A 47 -10.93 33.38 -23.80
CA PHE A 47 -12.29 33.90 -23.67
C PHE A 47 -12.30 35.40 -23.41
N VAL A 48 -11.46 35.85 -22.45
CA VAL A 48 -11.32 37.26 -22.12
C VAL A 48 -10.88 38.06 -23.34
N LEU A 49 -9.90 37.56 -24.10
CA LEU A 49 -9.44 38.19 -25.34
C LEU A 49 -10.57 38.35 -26.37
N TYR A 50 -11.36 37.30 -26.63
CA TYR A 50 -12.49 37.38 -27.56
C TYR A 50 -13.55 38.38 -27.10
N MET A 51 -13.89 38.42 -25.81
CA MET A 51 -14.85 39.38 -25.26
C MET A 51 -14.35 40.82 -25.37
N THR A 52 -13.06 41.07 -25.08
CA THR A 52 -12.46 42.40 -25.25
C THR A 52 -12.49 42.85 -26.70
N VAL A 53 -12.12 41.97 -27.65
CA VAL A 53 -12.18 42.28 -29.09
C VAL A 53 -13.61 42.58 -29.54
N PHE A 54 -14.60 41.81 -29.06
CA PHE A 54 -16.01 42.04 -29.37
C PHE A 54 -16.48 43.42 -28.89
N VAL A 55 -16.16 43.80 -27.65
CA VAL A 55 -16.52 45.12 -27.09
C VAL A 55 -15.86 46.25 -27.89
N ILE A 56 -14.57 46.13 -28.19
CA ILE A 56 -13.85 47.13 -28.99
C ILE A 56 -14.48 47.24 -30.39
N ALA A 57 -14.75 46.11 -31.06
CA ALA A 57 -15.38 46.10 -32.37
C ALA A 57 -16.77 46.75 -32.35
N TRP A 58 -17.58 46.50 -31.31
CA TRP A 58 -18.89 47.11 -31.14
C TRP A 58 -18.81 48.63 -30.99
N ILE A 59 -17.89 49.11 -30.17
CA ILE A 59 -17.66 50.55 -29.95
C ILE A 59 -17.19 51.20 -31.27
N VAL A 60 -16.19 50.61 -31.93
CA VAL A 60 -15.65 51.13 -33.21
C VAL A 60 -16.72 51.15 -34.29
N ALA A 61 -17.50 50.09 -34.43
CA ALA A 61 -18.59 50.03 -35.40
C ALA A 61 -19.65 51.12 -35.14
N ASN A 62 -20.04 51.34 -33.88
CA ASN A 62 -20.99 52.39 -33.53
C ASN A 62 -20.44 53.80 -33.73
N ILE A 63 -19.15 54.04 -33.44
CA ILE A 63 -18.51 55.34 -33.72
C ILE A 63 -18.44 55.59 -35.23
N ALA A 64 -18.09 54.58 -36.03
CA ALA A 64 -18.07 54.69 -37.48
C ALA A 64 -19.47 54.98 -38.05
N LEU A 65 -20.51 54.31 -37.55
CA LEU A 65 -21.90 54.57 -37.92
C LEU A 65 -22.39 55.94 -37.43
N ALA A 66 -21.93 56.39 -36.26
CA ALA A 66 -22.23 57.73 -35.73
C ALA A 66 -21.64 58.83 -36.62
N SER A 67 -20.44 58.64 -37.14
CA SER A 67 -19.84 59.57 -38.11
C SER A 67 -20.63 59.65 -39.42
N ALA A 68 -21.40 58.61 -39.78
CA ALA A 68 -22.30 58.58 -40.93
C ALA A 68 -23.75 58.99 -40.58
N SER A 69 -23.96 59.62 -39.41
CA SER A 69 -25.28 60.03 -38.88
C SER A 69 -26.31 58.89 -38.77
N LYS A 70 -25.82 57.64 -38.64
CA LYS A 70 -26.63 56.41 -38.63
C LYS A 70 -26.27 55.53 -37.43
N ALA A 71 -25.92 56.14 -36.31
CA ALA A 71 -25.64 55.44 -35.06
C ALA A 71 -26.83 54.60 -34.61
N TRP A 72 -26.61 53.30 -34.38
CA TRP A 72 -27.61 52.41 -33.80
C TRP A 72 -27.57 52.42 -32.27
N ASP A 73 -26.39 52.65 -31.66
CA ASP A 73 -26.21 52.75 -30.20
C ASP A 73 -25.30 53.97 -29.87
N PRO A 74 -25.85 55.19 -29.78
CA PRO A 74 -25.09 56.39 -29.41
C PRO A 74 -24.52 56.30 -27.99
N TYR A 75 -23.43 57.03 -27.71
CA TYR A 75 -22.89 57.17 -26.35
C TYR A 75 -24.01 57.61 -25.39
N PRO A 76 -24.30 56.88 -24.29
CA PRO A 76 -23.44 55.97 -23.51
C PRO A 76 -23.60 54.44 -23.77
N PHE A 77 -23.94 54.01 -25.00
CA PHE A 77 -24.07 52.59 -25.39
C PHE A 77 -25.09 51.79 -24.53
N ILE A 78 -26.37 52.18 -24.59
CA ILE A 78 -27.42 51.59 -23.76
C ILE A 78 -27.66 50.11 -24.08
N LEU A 79 -27.54 49.72 -25.36
CA LEU A 79 -27.76 48.34 -25.78
C LEU A 79 -26.66 47.41 -25.27
N LEU A 80 -25.40 47.88 -25.32
CA LEU A 80 -24.26 47.15 -24.76
C LEU A 80 -24.42 46.97 -23.25
N ASN A 81 -24.80 48.04 -22.54
CA ASN A 81 -25.05 47.96 -21.09
C ASN A 81 -26.22 47.02 -20.75
N LEU A 82 -27.30 47.06 -21.53
CA LEU A 82 -28.44 46.17 -21.33
C LEU A 82 -28.02 44.70 -21.53
N ALA A 83 -27.25 44.42 -22.57
CA ALA A 83 -26.74 43.08 -22.86
C ALA A 83 -25.84 42.56 -21.73
N PHE A 84 -24.89 43.37 -21.24
CA PHE A 84 -24.05 42.99 -20.09
C PHE A 84 -24.86 42.78 -18.81
N SER A 85 -25.88 43.61 -18.56
CA SER A 85 -26.76 43.46 -17.39
C SER A 85 -27.54 42.14 -17.45
N THR A 86 -28.08 41.78 -18.62
CA THR A 86 -28.73 40.48 -18.83
C THR A 86 -27.74 39.33 -18.73
N GLN A 87 -26.52 39.49 -19.26
CA GLN A 87 -25.47 38.48 -19.21
C GLN A 87 -25.08 38.15 -17.77
N ALA A 88 -24.89 39.16 -16.91
CA ALA A 88 -24.63 38.96 -15.50
C ALA A 88 -25.80 38.26 -14.79
N SER A 89 -27.04 38.71 -15.04
CA SER A 89 -28.25 38.14 -14.44
C SER A 89 -28.47 36.65 -14.79
N TYR A 90 -28.21 36.25 -16.04
CA TYR A 90 -28.33 34.85 -16.46
C TYR A 90 -27.10 33.99 -16.07
N SER A 91 -25.94 34.61 -15.85
CA SER A 91 -24.74 33.90 -15.42
C SER A 91 -24.89 33.38 -13.98
N ALA A 92 -25.46 34.17 -13.07
CA ALA A 92 -25.63 33.79 -11.66
C ALA A 92 -26.33 32.42 -11.45
N PRO A 93 -27.52 32.14 -12.04
CA PRO A 93 -28.17 30.84 -11.90
C PRO A 93 -27.40 29.70 -12.59
N LEU A 94 -26.73 29.97 -13.72
CA LEU A 94 -25.89 28.96 -14.38
C LEU A 94 -24.68 28.59 -13.51
N ILE A 95 -24.05 29.58 -12.88
CA ILE A 95 -22.93 29.38 -11.97
C ILE A 95 -23.40 28.61 -10.74
N LEU A 96 -24.54 28.94 -10.15
CA LEU A 96 -25.11 28.21 -9.01
C LEU A 96 -25.37 26.73 -9.34
N LEU A 97 -25.88 26.42 -10.54
CA LEU A 97 -26.06 25.04 -10.97
C LEU A 97 -24.72 24.32 -11.20
N ALA A 98 -23.70 25.03 -11.70
CA ALA A 98 -22.36 24.47 -11.86
C ALA A 98 -21.69 24.20 -10.50
N GLN A 99 -21.85 25.12 -9.55
CA GLN A 99 -21.31 25.03 -8.18
C GLN A 99 -21.93 23.87 -7.41
N ASN A 100 -23.27 23.72 -7.41
CA ASN A 100 -23.93 22.58 -6.75
C ASN A 100 -23.37 21.22 -7.19
N ARG A 101 -22.94 21.10 -8.44
CA ARG A 101 -22.34 19.87 -8.96
C ARG A 101 -20.86 19.71 -8.62
N GLN A 102 -20.13 20.80 -8.47
CA GLN A 102 -18.75 20.78 -7.96
C GLN A 102 -18.78 20.35 -6.50
N ASP A 103 -19.66 20.95 -5.69
CA ASP A 103 -19.84 20.61 -4.28
C ASP A 103 -20.22 19.14 -4.08
N ASP A 104 -21.10 18.58 -4.92
CA ASP A 104 -21.45 17.16 -4.89
C ASP A 104 -20.24 16.25 -5.18
N ARG A 105 -19.39 16.61 -6.15
CA ARG A 105 -18.16 15.86 -6.47
C ARG A 105 -17.15 15.97 -5.34
N ASP A 106 -16.93 17.18 -4.85
CA ASP A 106 -15.97 17.48 -3.77
C ASP A 106 -16.36 16.74 -2.50
N ARG A 107 -17.67 16.65 -2.21
CA ARG A 107 -18.18 15.83 -1.11
C ARG A 107 -17.85 14.35 -1.27
N VAL A 108 -18.09 13.76 -2.44
CA VAL A 108 -17.78 12.34 -2.69
C VAL A 108 -16.28 12.09 -2.58
N THR A 109 -15.46 12.97 -3.14
CA THR A 109 -14.00 12.89 -3.03
C THR A 109 -13.56 12.97 -1.57
N ALA A 110 -14.12 13.89 -0.78
CA ALA A 110 -13.82 14.01 0.65
C ALA A 110 -14.25 12.77 1.46
N GLU A 111 -15.41 12.18 1.16
CA GLU A 111 -15.86 10.94 1.79
C GLU A 111 -14.93 9.76 1.46
N GLN A 112 -14.48 9.65 0.21
CA GLN A 112 -13.51 8.62 -0.19
C GLN A 112 -12.15 8.81 0.47
N ASP A 113 -11.68 10.06 0.59
CA ASP A 113 -10.42 10.38 1.23
C ASP A 113 -10.45 10.01 2.72
N ARG A 114 -11.55 10.30 3.42
CA ARG A 114 -11.77 9.83 4.80
C ARG A 114 -11.70 8.32 4.93
N GLN A 115 -12.41 7.57 4.07
CA GLN A 115 -12.37 6.10 4.10
C GLN A 115 -10.96 5.55 3.82
N ARG A 116 -10.19 6.18 2.94
CA ARG A 116 -8.79 5.80 2.68
C ARG A 116 -7.92 6.08 3.90
N ALA A 117 -8.10 7.22 4.55
CA ALA A 117 -7.36 7.56 5.76
C ALA A 117 -7.65 6.58 6.91
N GLU A 118 -8.91 6.18 7.10
CA GLU A 118 -9.32 5.17 8.07
C GLU A 118 -8.63 3.82 7.80
N ARG A 119 -8.67 3.33 6.55
CA ARG A 119 -7.99 2.08 6.17
C ARG A 119 -6.48 2.16 6.35
N ASN A 120 -5.86 3.28 6.00
CA ASN A 120 -4.42 3.46 6.20
C ASN A 120 -4.04 3.43 7.68
N LEU A 121 -4.89 3.97 8.56
CA LEU A 121 -4.73 3.89 10.00
C LEU A 121 -4.82 2.42 10.48
N GLU A 122 -5.86 1.71 10.05
CA GLU A 122 -6.04 0.28 10.38
C GLU A 122 -4.86 -0.57 9.90
N ASP A 123 -4.38 -0.37 8.67
CA ASP A 123 -3.21 -1.07 8.11
C ASP A 123 -1.94 -0.75 8.92
N THR A 124 -1.76 0.51 9.33
CA THR A 124 -0.61 0.93 10.14
C THR A 124 -0.66 0.29 11.53
N GLU A 125 -1.83 0.25 12.16
CA GLU A 125 -2.03 -0.42 13.45
C GLU A 125 -1.77 -1.93 13.35
N TYR A 126 -2.25 -2.56 12.28
CA TYR A 126 -2.02 -3.97 12.00
C TYR A 126 -0.51 -4.26 11.85
N LEU A 127 0.18 -3.52 10.98
CA LEU A 127 1.62 -3.68 10.78
C LEU A 127 2.41 -3.42 12.06
N THR A 128 2.01 -2.43 12.86
CA THR A 128 2.68 -2.13 14.14
C THR A 128 2.52 -3.29 15.13
N ARG A 129 1.33 -3.91 15.20
CA ARG A 129 1.08 -5.09 16.03
C ARG A 129 1.87 -6.29 15.54
N GLU A 130 1.93 -6.50 14.24
CA GLU A 130 2.68 -7.60 13.64
C GLU A 130 4.19 -7.46 13.88
N ILE A 131 4.74 -6.25 13.74
CA ILE A 131 6.14 -5.95 14.07
C ILE A 131 6.42 -6.19 15.56
N ALA A 132 5.50 -5.81 16.45
CA ALA A 132 5.65 -6.07 17.88
C ALA A 132 5.66 -7.58 18.20
N ALA A 133 4.77 -8.36 17.57
CA ALA A 133 4.72 -9.81 17.70
C ALA A 133 6.00 -10.47 17.14
N LEU A 134 6.44 -10.06 15.94
CA LEU A 134 7.68 -10.51 15.32
C LEU A 134 8.89 -10.19 16.21
N ARG A 135 8.94 -9.01 16.81
CA ARG A 135 10.01 -8.62 17.74
C ARG A 135 10.05 -9.51 18.98
N LEU A 136 8.91 -9.87 19.56
CA LEU A 136 8.86 -10.82 20.68
C LEU A 136 9.40 -12.19 20.27
N ALA A 137 8.92 -12.72 19.14
CA ALA A 137 9.37 -14.01 18.63
C ALA A 137 10.88 -14.03 18.33
N MET A 138 11.42 -12.95 17.76
CA MET A 138 12.87 -12.81 17.52
C MET A 138 13.67 -12.70 18.82
N ASN A 139 13.13 -12.08 19.87
CA ASN A 139 13.82 -11.96 21.15
C ASN A 139 14.00 -13.34 21.80
N ASP A 140 12.98 -14.20 21.77
CA ASP A 140 13.05 -15.57 22.30
C ASP A 140 14.17 -16.39 21.62
N VAL A 141 14.26 -16.35 20.29
CA VAL A 141 15.27 -17.11 19.52
C VAL A 141 16.67 -16.51 19.65
N ALA A 142 16.79 -15.19 19.80
CA ALA A 142 18.07 -14.50 19.93
C ALA A 142 18.59 -14.41 21.38
N THR A 143 17.89 -14.99 22.36
CA THR A 143 18.31 -14.88 23.75
C THR A 143 19.64 -15.61 23.97
N ARG A 144 20.57 -14.97 24.68
CA ARG A 144 21.93 -15.50 24.97
C ARG A 144 21.90 -16.93 25.50
N ASP A 145 20.87 -17.28 26.28
CA ASP A 145 20.75 -18.59 26.89
C ASP A 145 20.33 -19.68 25.90
N PHE A 146 19.54 -19.36 24.87
CA PHE A 146 19.26 -20.29 23.76
C PHE A 146 20.51 -20.54 22.92
N VAL A 147 21.17 -19.45 22.48
CA VAL A 147 22.43 -19.56 21.73
C VAL A 147 23.51 -20.31 22.53
N ARG A 148 23.59 -20.06 23.84
CA ARG A 148 24.52 -20.76 24.75
C ARG A 148 24.08 -22.18 25.08
N GLY A 149 22.79 -22.48 24.98
CA GLY A 149 22.25 -23.85 25.03
C GLY A 149 22.75 -24.62 23.81
N GLU A 150 22.46 -24.11 22.62
CA GLU A 150 22.81 -24.76 21.37
C GLU A 150 24.31 -24.92 21.17
N LEU A 151 25.10 -23.89 21.50
CA LEU A 151 26.56 -23.99 21.47
C LEU A 151 27.07 -25.08 22.42
N ARG A 152 26.43 -25.26 23.58
CA ARG A 152 26.85 -26.23 24.58
C ARG A 152 26.44 -27.64 24.18
N ASP A 153 25.26 -27.81 23.61
CA ASP A 153 24.80 -29.09 23.08
C ASP A 153 25.71 -29.54 21.93
N MET A 154 25.97 -28.66 20.96
CA MET A 154 26.94 -28.92 19.88
C MET A 154 28.35 -29.25 20.40
N LEU A 155 28.85 -28.50 21.40
CA LEU A 155 30.15 -28.81 22.02
C LEU A 155 30.15 -30.15 22.76
N SER A 156 29.05 -30.50 23.44
CA SER A 156 28.91 -31.76 24.16
C SER A 156 28.88 -32.95 23.22
N GLU A 157 28.24 -32.81 22.06
CA GLU A 157 28.19 -33.81 21.00
C GLU A 157 29.60 -34.09 20.44
N ILE A 158 30.34 -33.05 20.07
CA ILE A 158 31.72 -33.19 19.57
C ILE A 158 32.64 -33.84 20.61
N LEU A 159 32.52 -33.47 21.89
CA LEU A 159 33.30 -34.07 22.97
C LEU A 159 32.91 -35.54 23.22
N ALA A 160 31.65 -35.90 23.02
CA ALA A 160 31.20 -37.29 23.13
C ALA A 160 31.77 -38.14 21.99
N GLU A 161 31.78 -37.62 20.76
CA GLU A 161 32.44 -38.26 19.62
C GLU A 161 33.94 -38.46 19.87
N GLU A 162 34.67 -37.45 20.36
CA GLU A 162 36.11 -37.58 20.62
C GLU A 162 36.41 -38.66 21.66
N ARG A 163 35.58 -38.77 22.71
CA ARG A 163 35.71 -39.85 23.71
C ARG A 163 35.43 -41.23 23.12
N ALA A 164 34.39 -41.36 22.31
CA ALA A 164 34.06 -42.62 21.65
C ALA A 164 35.20 -43.08 20.73
N ILE A 165 35.75 -42.17 19.92
CA ILE A 165 36.91 -42.43 19.06
C ILE A 165 38.13 -42.82 19.89
N ARG A 166 38.37 -42.14 21.02
CA ARG A 166 39.49 -42.44 21.92
C ARG A 166 39.35 -43.81 22.60
N GLU A 167 38.15 -44.19 23.02
CA GLU A 167 37.88 -45.54 23.56
C GLU A 167 38.11 -46.61 22.49
N GLU A 168 37.61 -46.41 21.27
CA GLU A 168 37.84 -47.32 20.15
C GLU A 168 39.34 -47.52 19.85
N ILE A 169 40.12 -46.44 19.88
CA ILE A 169 41.60 -46.51 19.72
C ILE A 169 42.26 -47.25 20.89
N SER A 170 41.76 -47.08 22.12
CA SER A 170 42.30 -47.78 23.30
C SER A 170 42.04 -49.28 23.26
N GLU A 171 40.84 -49.70 22.84
CA GLU A 171 40.51 -51.13 22.68
C GLU A 171 41.36 -51.79 21.59
N LEU A 172 41.69 -51.05 20.52
CA LEU A 172 42.62 -51.52 19.49
C LEU A 172 44.06 -51.63 19.99
N GLY A 173 44.51 -50.71 20.87
CA GLY A 173 45.87 -50.69 21.43
C GLY A 173 46.14 -51.76 22.50
N ASP A 174 45.17 -52.10 23.35
CA ASP A 174 45.32 -53.17 24.34
C ASP A 174 45.37 -54.58 23.71
N GLY A 175 44.86 -54.74 22.48
CA GLY A 175 44.99 -55.96 21.69
C GLY A 175 46.40 -56.22 21.16
N GLU A 176 47.20 -55.18 20.91
CA GLU A 176 48.59 -55.32 20.43
C GLU A 176 49.61 -55.61 21.56
N HIS A 177 49.28 -55.31 22.82
CA HIS A 177 50.20 -55.55 23.95
C HIS A 177 50.13 -56.96 24.55
N ALA A 178 49.19 -57.80 24.13
CA ALA A 178 49.06 -59.19 24.59
C ALA A 178 49.82 -60.22 23.73
N GLU A 179 50.40 -59.83 22.59
CA GLU A 179 51.07 -60.75 21.63
C GLU A 179 52.55 -60.38 21.45
N GLY A 180 53.27 -60.25 22.57
CA GLY A 180 54.71 -60.05 22.63
C GLY A 180 55.36 -61.02 23.61
N ASP A 181 55.06 -62.30 23.42
CA ASP A 181 55.45 -63.39 24.30
C ASP A 181 56.88 -63.92 24.03
N GLU A 182 57.47 -64.44 25.11
CA GLU A 182 58.41 -65.57 25.13
C GLU A 182 59.69 -65.56 24.25
N ALA A 183 60.83 -65.29 24.91
CA ALA A 183 62.13 -65.78 24.47
C ALA A 183 62.40 -67.19 25.06
N PRO A 184 62.92 -68.17 24.29
CA PRO A 184 62.99 -69.55 24.74
C PRO A 184 64.17 -69.79 25.69
N VAL A 185 63.87 -70.45 26.80
CA VAL A 185 64.82 -70.96 27.79
C VAL A 185 65.57 -72.16 27.18
N LEU A 186 66.89 -72.01 26.97
CA LEU A 186 67.78 -73.12 26.60
C LEU A 186 68.58 -73.62 27.82
N ALA A 187 68.21 -74.83 28.23
CA ALA A 187 68.99 -75.94 28.80
C ALA A 187 70.23 -75.66 29.69
N GLU A 188 70.12 -76.14 30.93
CA GLU A 188 71.22 -76.48 31.84
C GLU A 188 72.26 -77.45 31.23
N THR A 189 73.52 -77.33 31.65
CA THR A 189 74.35 -78.42 32.22
C THR A 189 75.58 -77.84 32.96
N PRO A 190 76.20 -78.58 33.90
CA PRO A 190 76.61 -78.02 35.21
C PRO A 190 78.13 -77.92 35.47
N SER A 191 78.50 -76.98 36.37
CA SER A 191 79.57 -77.03 37.42
C SER A 191 81.04 -77.35 37.02
N PRO A 192 82.09 -77.09 37.86
CA PRO A 192 82.28 -76.12 38.95
C PRO A 192 83.57 -75.28 38.79
N ALA A 193 83.79 -74.38 39.76
CA ALA A 193 85.05 -74.24 40.51
C ALA A 193 85.88 -72.96 40.35
N HIS A 194 86.38 -72.56 41.53
CA HIS A 194 87.53 -71.70 41.83
C HIS A 194 87.41 -70.21 41.49
N GLU A 195 88.04 -69.27 42.20
CA GLU A 195 88.70 -69.10 43.50
C GLU A 195 89.30 -67.69 43.40
N ALA A 196 89.43 -66.99 44.53
CA ALA A 196 90.21 -65.75 44.75
C ALA A 196 89.63 -64.41 44.26
#